data_AF-A0A1M6W0V7-F1
#
_entry.id   AF-A0A1M6W0V7-F1
#
_cell.length_a   1.000
_cell.length_b   1.000
_cell.length_c   1.000
_cell.angle_alpha   90.00
_cell.angle_beta   90.00
_cell.angle_gamma   90.00
#
_symmetry.space_group_name_H-M   'P 1'
#
loop_
_entity.id
_entity.type
_entity.pdbx_description
1 polymer ?
#
loop_
_entity_poly.entity_id
_entity_poly.type
_entity_poly.pdbx_seq_one_letter_code
_entity_poly.pdbx_strand_id
1 'polypeptide(L)' 'MSSIVKNARSNNIWYQLHKATGFSSSYCKKVVMGDRKKRSKGAKQIMEKFDELSKILEPCKKQT' A
#
# COMPACT_ATOMS: atom_id res chain seq x y z
N MET A 1 6.76 10.57 6.47
CA MET A 1 6.29 9.18 6.21
C MET A 1 5.31 8.77 7.30
N SER A 2 4.02 8.87 7.01
CA SER A 2 2.92 8.64 7.95
C SER A 2 2.93 7.22 8.53
N SER A 3 2.48 7.09 9.77
CA SER A 3 2.43 5.87 10.61
C SER A 3 1.87 4.61 9.92
N ILE A 4 1.16 4.79 8.81
CA ILE A 4 0.60 3.75 7.93
C ILE A 4 1.69 2.83 7.36
N VAL A 5 2.84 3.35 6.90
CA VAL A 5 3.92 2.49 6.35
C VAL A 5 4.54 1.63 7.45
N LYS A 6 4.59 2.15 8.69
CA LYS A 6 5.01 1.38 9.86
C LYS A 6 3.96 0.32 10.23
N ASN A 7 2.67 0.65 10.21
CA ASN A 7 1.57 -0.30 10.43
C ASN A 7 1.36 -1.29 9.28
N ALA A 8 1.80 -0.99 8.06
CA ALA A 8 1.74 -1.88 6.91
C ALA A 8 2.56 -3.16 7.12
N ARG A 9 3.64 -3.08 7.94
CA ARG A 9 4.38 -4.25 8.41
C ARG A 9 3.58 -5.12 9.38
N SER A 10 2.68 -4.52 10.16
CA SER A 10 1.86 -5.22 11.17
C SER A 10 0.58 -5.83 10.58
N ASN A 11 -0.04 -5.19 9.58
CA ASN A 11 -1.38 -5.55 9.07
C ASN A 11 -1.41 -6.36 7.76
N ASN A 12 -0.32 -7.05 7.41
CA ASN A 12 -0.27 -7.93 6.23
C ASN A 12 -0.68 -7.24 4.90
N ILE A 13 -0.46 -5.92 4.78
CA ILE A 13 -0.90 -5.11 3.64
C ILE A 13 -0.28 -5.61 2.32
N TRP A 14 0.95 -6.15 2.37
CA TRP A 14 1.62 -6.71 1.20
C TRP A 14 0.95 -7.96 0.65
N TYR A 15 0.32 -8.75 1.51
CA TYR A 15 -0.47 -9.91 1.10
C TYR A 15 -1.81 -9.49 0.52
N GLN A 16 -2.46 -8.47 1.10
CA GLN A 16 -3.70 -7.91 0.57
C GLN A 16 -3.49 -7.26 -0.79
N LEU A 17 -2.41 -6.49 -0.96
CA LEU A 17 -2.03 -5.93 -2.26
C LEU A 17 -1.72 -7.03 -3.27
N HIS A 18 -1.02 -8.08 -2.87
CA HIS A 18 -0.78 -9.23 -3.75
C HIS A 18 -2.08 -9.87 -4.22
N LYS A 19 -3.02 -10.15 -3.31
CA LYS A 19 -4.34 -10.68 -3.68
C LYS A 19 -5.15 -9.74 -4.56
N ALA A 20 -5.12 -8.44 -4.28
CA ALA A 20 -5.93 -7.44 -4.99
C ALA A 20 -5.38 -7.11 -6.39
N THR A 21 -4.06 -7.18 -6.57
CA THR A 21 -3.40 -6.73 -7.81
C THR A 21 -2.80 -7.85 -8.64
N GLY A 22 -2.67 -9.06 -8.07
CA GLY A 22 -2.00 -10.19 -8.71
C GLY A 22 -0.47 -10.07 -8.77
N PHE A 23 0.12 -8.99 -8.24
CA PHE A 23 1.57 -8.79 -8.24
C PHE A 23 2.23 -9.35 -6.98
N SER A 24 3.47 -9.85 -7.10
CA SER A 24 4.25 -10.34 -5.95
C SER A 24 4.32 -9.32 -4.80
N SER A 25 4.22 -9.79 -3.56
CA SER A 25 4.30 -8.93 -2.36
C SER A 25 5.60 -8.12 -2.31
N SER A 26 6.71 -8.70 -2.78
CA SER A 26 8.01 -8.02 -2.92
C SER A 26 7.96 -6.86 -3.92
N TYR A 27 7.22 -7.00 -5.03
CA TYR A 27 7.02 -5.93 -5.99
C TYR A 27 6.12 -4.82 -5.42
N CYS A 28 5.02 -5.18 -4.76
CA CYS A 28 4.14 -4.23 -4.08
C CYS A 28 4.89 -3.39 -3.05
N LYS A 29 5.74 -4.02 -2.24
CA LYS A 29 6.59 -3.34 -1.25
C LYS A 29 7.54 -2.34 -1.89
N LYS A 30 8.26 -2.72 -2.95
CA LYS A 30 9.19 -1.83 -3.66
C LYS A 30 8.48 -0.63 -4.31
N VAL A 31 7.26 -0.83 -4.84
CA VAL A 31 6.46 0.25 -5.42
C VAL A 31 6.02 1.25 -4.34
N VAL A 32 5.48 0.76 -3.22
CA VAL A 32 4.99 1.63 -2.13
C VAL A 32 6.13 2.32 -1.39
N MET A 33 7.27 1.66 -1.19
CA MET A 33 8.46 2.27 -0.59
C MET A 33 9.16 3.28 -1.50
N GLY A 34 8.78 3.36 -2.78
CA GLY A 34 9.35 4.31 -3.73
C GLY A 34 10.63 3.82 -4.43
N ASP A 35 11.09 2.60 -4.16
CA ASP A 35 12.23 1.94 -4.80
C ASP A 35 12.03 1.68 -6.31
N ARG A 36 10.79 1.74 -6.81
CA ARG A 36 10.50 1.65 -8.25
C ARG A 36 9.80 2.90 -8.77
N LYS A 37 10.16 3.30 -10.01
CA LYS A 37 9.48 4.37 -10.75
C LYS A 37 7.98 4.08 -10.84
N LYS A 38 7.16 4.91 -10.19
CA LYS A 38 5.68 4.89 -10.16
C LYS A 38 4.99 5.07 -11.53
N ARG A 39 5.74 5.06 -12.64
CA ARG A 39 5.24 5.31 -14.00
C ARG A 39 4.65 4.08 -14.69
N SER A 40 4.97 2.87 -14.26
CA SER A 40 4.38 1.65 -14.84
C SER A 40 2.90 1.52 -14.46
N LYS A 41 2.06 1.05 -15.39
CA LYS A 41 0.60 0.86 -15.16
C LYS A 41 0.32 0.04 -13.89
N GLY A 42 1.08 -1.04 -13.66
CA GLY A 42 0.96 -1.84 -12.44
C GLY A 42 1.39 -1.12 -11.16
N ALA A 43 2.36 -0.20 -11.23
CA ALA A 43 2.77 0.58 -10.07
C ALA A 43 1.68 1.58 -9.65
N LYS A 44 0.95 2.17 -10.62
CA LYS A 44 -0.23 3.00 -10.33
C LYS A 44 -1.33 2.20 -9.65
N GLN A 45 -1.67 1.02 -10.17
CA GLN A 45 -2.70 0.15 -9.57
C GLN A 45 -2.36 -0.25 -8.13
N ILE A 46 -1.09 -0.57 -7.85
CA ILE A 46 -0.64 -0.89 -6.48
C ILE A 46 -0.77 0.31 -5.55
N MET A 47 -0.40 1.51 -6.03
CA MET A 47 -0.52 2.75 -5.24
C MET A 47 -1.98 3.12 -4.96
N GLU A 48 -2.88 3.00 -5.94
CA GLU A 48 -4.33 3.21 -5.76
C GLU A 48 -4.90 2.23 -4.73
N LYS A 49 -4.62 0.94 -4.88
CA LYS A 49 -5.12 -0.06 -3.91
C LYS A 49 -4.50 0.12 -2.52
N PHE A 50 -3.24 0.55 -2.45
CA PHE A 50 -2.60 0.86 -1.18
C PHE A 50 -3.26 2.08 -0.50
N ASP A 51 -3.63 3.11 -1.26
CA ASP A 51 -4.36 4.28 -0.76
C ASP A 51 -5.76 3.91 -0.25
N GLU A 52 -6.50 3.07 -0.98
CA GLU A 52 -7.80 2.54 -0.53
C GLU A 52 -7.67 1.72 0.76
N LEU A 53 -6.70 0.80 0.82
CA LEU A 53 -6.42 0.00 2.01
C LEU A 53 -5.96 0.88 3.18
N SER A 54 -5.17 1.92 2.89
CA SER A 54 -4.73 2.91 3.88
C SER A 54 -5.90 3.64 4.51
N LYS A 55 -6.91 4.03 3.72
CA LYS A 55 -8.12 4.69 4.22
C LYS A 55 -8.98 3.78 5.11
N ILE A 56 -8.99 2.47 4.85
CA ILE A 56 -9.69 1.48 5.67
C ILE A 56 -8.92 1.19 6.96
N LEU A 57 -7.58 1.18 6.89
CA LEU A 57 -6.69 0.79 8.00
C LEU A 57 -6.23 1.96 8.86
N GLU A 58 -6.37 3.20 8.41
CA GLU A 58 -6.35 4.35 9.30
C GLU A 58 -7.63 4.31 10.13
N PRO A 59 -7.55 4.17 11.46
CA PRO A 59 -8.72 4.43 12.28
C PRO A 59 -9.10 5.88 11.99
N CYS A 60 -10.37 6.09 11.63
CA CYS A 60 -11.00 7.39 11.45
C CYS A 60 -10.54 8.33 12.58
N LYS A 61 -9.49 9.12 12.35
CA LYS A 61 -9.23 10.30 13.16
C LYS A 61 -10.29 11.28 12.70
N LYS A 62 -11.46 11.20 13.36
CA LYS A 62 -12.30 12.39 13.55
C LYS A 62 -11.33 13.46 14.07
N GLN A 63 -10.96 14.38 13.19
CA GLN A 63 -10.32 15.62 13.62
C GLN A 63 -11.29 16.24 14.62
N THR A 64 -10.80 16.35 15.85
CA THR A 64 -11.47 17.01 16.97
C THR A 64 -11.41 18.50 16.73
#